data_AF-A0A959INS8-F1
#
_entry.id   AF-A0A959INS8-F1
#
_cell.length_a   1.000
_cell.length_b   1.000
_cell.length_c   1.000
_cell.angle_alpha   90.00
_cell.angle_beta   90.00
_cell.angle_gamma   90.00
#
_symmetry.space_group_name_H-M   'P 1'
#
loop_
_entity.id
_entity.type
_entity.pdbx_description
1 polymer ?
#
loop_
_entity_poly.entity_id
_entity_poly.type
_entity_poly.pdbx_seq_one_letter_code
_entity_poly.pdbx_strand_id
1 'polypeptide(L)'
;MRRSVVSRFATLLSSLLVVIQISAQPEVQAWSNITGIRVDGQLLRFESSLRFAFDDWQREWATARERQQSGYLRQGEAQVVQLEMDDFLATQTVRDTDPGQVRIQLTVHTRDTMTLTGAFYHLALPAADFAGAMVELIAPTALPLAGQPFLASGPNERLRAYAQGLRVHTARRELVITTPEPLLLVVREDAATGALGLYFTLRAGSLPKDWQRDFQFDISISGISEAEPAGITLFPAYPGNTFLGLGGNFRLQNMENDPQVIDYCLNNLEVRMGRVELPWDAWHPTDTINPLAA
;
A
#
# COMPACT_ATOMS: atom_id res chain seq x y z
N MET A 1 -39.13 -66.93 -15.58
CA MET A 1 -39.14 -66.47 -14.18
C MET A 1 -37.84 -65.69 -13.94
N ARG A 2 -37.95 -64.50 -13.33
CA ARG A 2 -36.95 -63.43 -13.08
C ARG A 2 -36.88 -62.27 -14.09
N ARG A 3 -37.45 -61.16 -13.60
CA ARG A 3 -37.28 -59.71 -13.86
C ARG A 3 -35.78 -59.33 -13.73
N SER A 4 -35.20 -58.17 -14.09
CA SER A 4 -35.64 -56.76 -14.18
C SER A 4 -34.46 -55.97 -14.83
N VAL A 5 -34.69 -55.01 -15.73
CA VAL A 5 -34.70 -53.52 -15.55
C VAL A 5 -33.37 -52.88 -15.12
N VAL A 6 -33.10 -51.67 -15.67
CA VAL A 6 -32.24 -50.57 -15.15
C VAL A 6 -30.78 -50.64 -15.65
N SER A 7 -30.08 -49.60 -16.12
CA SER A 7 -30.37 -48.19 -16.42
C SER A 7 -29.16 -47.61 -17.15
N ARG A 8 -29.44 -46.53 -17.89
CA ARG A 8 -28.53 -45.53 -18.45
C ARG A 8 -27.34 -45.23 -17.53
N PHE A 9 -26.14 -45.24 -18.09
CA PHE A 9 -24.96 -44.57 -17.55
C PHE A 9 -24.44 -43.60 -18.62
N ALA A 10 -24.94 -42.37 -18.58
CA ALA A 10 -24.31 -41.22 -19.19
C ALA A 10 -24.03 -40.25 -18.04
N THR A 11 -22.84 -40.38 -17.44
CA THR A 11 -22.41 -39.45 -16.40
C THR A 11 -21.62 -38.33 -17.08
N LEU A 12 -22.28 -37.18 -17.19
CA LEU A 12 -21.70 -35.89 -17.58
C LEU A 12 -20.59 -35.53 -16.57
N LEU A 13 -19.34 -35.46 -17.02
CA LEU A 13 -18.25 -34.93 -16.21
C LEU A 13 -18.22 -33.41 -16.41
N SER A 14 -19.09 -32.69 -15.70
CA SER A 14 -19.05 -31.23 -15.63
C SER A 14 -17.78 -30.81 -14.91
N SER A 15 -16.80 -30.33 -15.68
CA SER A 15 -15.57 -29.73 -15.16
C SER A 15 -15.95 -28.46 -14.41
N LEU A 16 -15.86 -28.50 -13.08
CA LEU A 16 -15.97 -27.33 -12.23
C LEU A 16 -14.70 -26.50 -12.46
N LEU A 17 -14.74 -25.60 -13.45
CA LEU A 17 -13.80 -24.48 -13.53
C LEU A 17 -14.07 -23.62 -12.30
N VAL A 18 -13.36 -23.91 -11.20
CA VAL A 18 -13.18 -22.95 -10.12
C VAL A 18 -12.35 -21.83 -10.74
N VAL A 19 -13.04 -20.83 -11.27
CA VAL A 19 -12.42 -19.54 -11.56
C VAL A 19 -12.02 -19.01 -10.19
N ILE A 20 -10.76 -19.20 -9.83
CA ILE A 20 -10.15 -18.43 -8.76
C ILE A 20 -10.28 -16.99 -9.25
N GLN A 21 -11.24 -16.24 -8.71
CA GLN A 21 -11.31 -14.81 -8.90
C GLN A 21 -9.96 -14.29 -8.41
N ILE A 22 -9.10 -13.91 -9.35
CA ILE A 22 -7.88 -13.19 -9.02
C ILE A 22 -8.38 -11.79 -8.68
N SER A 23 -8.74 -11.64 -7.42
CA SER A 23 -9.08 -10.36 -6.84
C SER A 23 -7.87 -9.42 -7.01
N ALA A 24 -8.12 -8.11 -7.12
CA ALA A 24 -7.09 -7.12 -7.36
C ALA A 24 -5.95 -7.21 -6.35
N GLN A 25 -4.69 -7.17 -6.77
CA GLN A 25 -3.58 -7.23 -5.81
C GLN A 25 -3.05 -5.81 -5.56
N PRO A 26 -3.57 -5.05 -4.57
CA PRO A 26 -2.95 -3.82 -4.16
C PRO A 26 -1.57 -4.14 -3.60
N GLU A 27 -0.56 -3.41 -4.06
CA GLU A 27 0.79 -3.51 -3.52
C GLU A 27 0.89 -2.61 -2.30
N VAL A 28 0.71 -3.19 -1.11
CA VAL A 28 0.72 -2.47 0.18
C VAL A 28 2.07 -2.63 0.84
N GLN A 29 2.67 -1.50 1.20
CA GLN A 29 3.93 -1.45 1.92
C GLN A 29 3.71 -1.57 3.43
N ALA A 30 4.72 -2.06 4.16
CA ALA A 30 4.64 -2.21 5.62
C ALA A 30 4.47 -0.88 6.39
N TRP A 31 4.68 0.24 5.70
CA TRP A 31 4.50 1.61 6.20
C TRP A 31 3.26 2.31 5.63
N SER A 32 2.23 1.55 5.22
CA SER A 32 0.89 2.02 4.83
C SER A 32 0.74 2.55 3.41
N ASN A 33 1.85 2.83 2.70
CA ASN A 33 1.77 3.30 1.31
C ASN A 33 1.27 2.17 0.39
N ILE A 34 0.36 2.49 -0.53
CA ILE A 34 -0.06 1.61 -1.62
C ILE A 34 0.62 2.11 -2.88
N THR A 35 1.41 1.26 -3.55
CA THR A 35 2.23 1.62 -4.72
C THR A 35 1.56 1.30 -6.07
N GLY A 36 0.33 0.80 -6.01
CA GLY A 36 -0.52 0.57 -7.17
C GLY A 36 -1.47 -0.60 -6.95
N ILE A 37 -2.26 -0.90 -7.96
CA ILE A 37 -3.16 -2.05 -7.99
C ILE A 37 -2.90 -2.83 -9.28
N ARG A 38 -2.83 -4.15 -9.19
CA ARG A 38 -2.66 -5.01 -10.38
C ARG A 38 -3.98 -5.18 -11.13
N VAL A 39 -3.94 -4.91 -12.43
CA VAL A 39 -5.01 -5.16 -13.40
C VAL A 39 -4.40 -6.00 -14.51
N ASP A 40 -5.00 -7.16 -14.82
CA ASP A 40 -4.49 -8.16 -15.78
C ASP A 40 -3.00 -8.52 -15.58
N GLY A 41 -2.54 -8.57 -14.32
CA GLY A 41 -1.15 -8.85 -13.96
C GLY A 41 -0.19 -7.65 -14.07
N GLN A 42 -0.58 -6.56 -14.71
CA GLN A 42 0.18 -5.32 -14.77
C GLN A 42 -0.11 -4.44 -13.55
N LEU A 43 0.95 -3.95 -12.89
CA LEU A 43 0.80 -2.96 -11.81
C LEU A 43 0.49 -1.59 -12.40
N LEU A 44 -0.74 -1.10 -12.20
CA LEU A 44 -1.10 0.28 -12.52
C LEU A 44 -0.71 1.15 -11.31
N ARG A 45 0.27 2.04 -11.52
CA ARG A 45 0.98 2.72 -10.44
C ARG A 45 0.29 4.00 -9.99
N PHE A 46 0.26 4.17 -8.69
CA PHE A 46 0.08 5.41 -7.94
C PHE A 46 0.75 5.19 -6.59
N GLU A 47 1.07 6.24 -5.84
CA GLU A 47 1.59 6.06 -4.48
C GLU A 47 0.69 6.77 -3.46
N SER A 48 0.06 6.00 -2.57
CA SER A 48 -0.64 6.58 -1.43
C SER A 48 0.31 6.90 -0.28
N SER A 49 -0.01 7.91 0.52
CA SER A 49 0.72 8.24 1.75
C SER A 49 -0.20 8.99 2.71
N LEU A 50 0.01 8.82 4.03
CA LEU A 50 -0.46 9.82 4.99
C LEU A 50 0.52 10.98 4.99
N ARG A 51 0.01 12.21 4.90
CA ARG A 51 0.84 13.41 4.73
C ARG A 51 0.39 14.53 5.65
N PHE A 52 1.34 15.13 6.35
CA PHE A 52 1.17 16.37 7.09
C PHE A 52 1.84 17.50 6.35
N ALA A 53 1.12 18.61 6.21
CA ALA A 53 1.69 19.88 5.78
C ALA A 53 1.83 20.80 7.00
N PHE A 54 2.97 21.45 7.12
CA PHE A 54 3.29 22.44 8.14
C PHE A 54 3.60 23.78 7.49
N ASP A 55 3.50 24.84 8.28
CA ASP A 55 4.08 26.14 7.94
C ASP A 55 3.61 26.65 6.56
N ASP A 56 2.30 26.56 6.28
CA ASP A 56 1.67 26.90 5.00
C ASP A 56 2.32 26.22 3.80
N TRP A 57 2.47 24.89 3.91
CA TRP A 57 3.03 24.00 2.89
C TRP A 57 4.53 24.16 2.64
N GLN A 58 5.27 24.91 3.47
CA GLN A 58 6.73 25.01 3.35
C GLN A 58 7.45 23.71 3.74
N ARG A 59 6.80 22.88 4.56
CA ARG A 59 7.32 21.58 4.99
C ARG A 59 6.23 20.52 4.94
N GLU A 60 6.57 19.37 4.38
CA GLU A 60 5.69 18.20 4.33
C GLU A 60 6.38 17.00 4.97
N TRP A 61 5.63 16.22 5.76
CA TRP A 61 6.03 14.92 6.25
C TRP A 61 5.06 13.87 5.73
N ALA A 62 5.57 12.86 5.04
CA ALA A 62 4.75 11.77 4.52
C ALA A 62 5.28 10.41 5.01
N THR A 63 4.38 9.44 5.13
CA THR A 63 4.73 8.04 5.38
C THR A 63 5.66 7.53 4.28
N ALA A 64 6.75 6.88 4.69
CA ALA A 64 7.71 6.22 3.80
C ALA A 64 8.52 5.20 4.60
N ARG A 65 9.30 4.36 3.90
CA ARG A 65 10.20 3.42 4.56
C ARG A 65 11.05 4.13 5.63
N GLU A 66 11.05 3.58 6.84
CA GLU A 66 11.87 4.03 7.99
C GLU A 66 11.60 5.47 8.48
N ARG A 67 10.48 6.10 8.08
CA ARG A 67 10.12 7.47 8.51
C ARG A 67 9.10 7.55 9.66
N GLN A 68 8.54 6.42 10.04
CA GLN A 68 7.54 6.27 11.09
C GLN A 68 7.69 4.89 11.72
N GLN A 69 7.19 4.72 12.93
CA GLN A 69 7.05 3.38 13.50
C GLN A 69 5.83 2.72 12.85
N SER A 70 5.96 1.46 12.45
CA SER A 70 4.88 0.74 11.79
C SER A 70 4.87 -0.74 12.15
N GLY A 71 3.67 -1.27 12.39
CA GLY A 71 3.37 -2.69 12.45
C GLY A 71 2.59 -3.12 11.21
N TYR A 72 2.89 -4.29 10.67
CA TYR A 72 2.19 -4.86 9.52
C TYR A 72 1.66 -6.24 9.88
N LEU A 73 0.40 -6.50 9.50
CA LEU A 73 -0.23 -7.80 9.65
C LEU A 73 -1.08 -8.10 8.41
N ARG A 74 -1.02 -9.36 7.96
CA ARG A 74 -1.96 -9.88 6.95
C ARG A 74 -2.94 -10.84 7.60
N GLN A 75 -4.24 -10.59 7.42
CA GLN A 75 -5.33 -11.43 7.91
C GLN A 75 -6.24 -11.81 6.74
N GLY A 76 -5.99 -12.97 6.13
CA GLY A 76 -6.70 -13.41 4.93
C GLY A 76 -6.51 -12.43 3.77
N GLU A 77 -7.61 -11.86 3.30
CA GLU A 77 -7.67 -10.87 2.21
C GLU A 77 -7.40 -9.42 2.67
N ALA A 78 -7.28 -9.20 3.98
CA ALA A 78 -7.00 -7.88 4.54
C ALA A 78 -5.51 -7.70 4.84
N GLN A 79 -4.98 -6.52 4.51
CA GLN A 79 -3.66 -6.05 4.93
C GLN A 79 -3.86 -4.90 5.91
N VAL A 80 -3.37 -5.06 7.13
CA VAL A 80 -3.54 -4.10 8.23
C VAL A 80 -2.19 -3.50 8.56
N VAL A 81 -2.12 -2.17 8.55
CA VAL A 81 -0.94 -1.40 8.93
C VAL A 81 -1.29 -0.51 10.10
N GLN A 82 -0.54 -0.64 11.19
CA GLN A 82 -0.58 0.29 12.31
C GLN A 82 0.64 1.20 12.19
N LEU A 83 0.46 2.51 12.37
CA LEU A 83 1.55 3.46 12.26
C LEU A 83 1.45 4.55 13.32
N GLU A 84 2.61 5.05 13.74
CA GLU A 84 2.78 6.17 14.65
C GLU A 84 3.71 7.21 14.02
N MET A 85 3.15 8.40 13.77
CA MET A 85 3.82 9.58 13.26
C MET A 85 3.76 10.67 14.33
N ASP A 86 4.72 10.66 15.26
CA ASP A 86 4.72 11.55 16.43
C ASP A 86 3.43 11.32 17.25
N ASP A 87 2.65 12.34 17.58
CA ASP A 87 1.40 12.17 18.32
C ASP A 87 0.22 11.66 17.48
N PHE A 88 0.41 11.39 16.19
CA PHE A 88 -0.62 10.82 15.32
C PHE A 88 -0.47 9.31 15.17
N LEU A 89 -1.50 8.57 15.59
CA LEU A 89 -1.62 7.13 15.40
C LEU A 89 -2.67 6.85 14.34
N ALA A 90 -2.39 5.87 13.48
CA ALA A 90 -3.39 5.38 12.54
C ALA A 90 -3.35 3.87 12.39
N THR A 91 -4.52 3.29 12.12
CA THR A 91 -4.67 1.92 11.64
C THR A 91 -5.31 1.98 10.26
N GLN A 92 -4.57 1.55 9.24
CA GLN A 92 -5.05 1.40 7.88
C GLN A 92 -5.35 -0.07 7.60
N THR A 93 -6.59 -0.38 7.24
CA THR A 93 -6.99 -1.70 6.73
C THR A 93 -7.29 -1.59 5.24
N VAL A 94 -6.56 -2.36 4.44
CA VAL A 94 -6.71 -2.43 2.99
C VAL A 94 -7.35 -3.76 2.64
N ARG A 95 -8.50 -3.71 1.94
CA ARG A 95 -9.24 -4.88 1.46
C ARG A 95 -9.49 -4.74 -0.02
N ASP A 96 -9.16 -5.79 -0.74
CA ASP A 96 -9.60 -5.97 -2.10
C ASP A 96 -11.12 -6.18 -2.13
N THR A 97 -11.80 -5.56 -3.09
CA THR A 97 -13.26 -5.66 -3.24
C THR A 97 -13.67 -6.25 -4.57
N ASP A 98 -12.95 -5.94 -5.64
CA ASP A 98 -13.23 -6.34 -7.03
C ASP A 98 -11.95 -6.13 -7.87
N PRO A 99 -11.82 -6.72 -9.08
CA PRO A 99 -10.70 -6.44 -9.98
C PRO A 99 -10.46 -4.94 -10.21
N GLY A 100 -9.22 -4.50 -10.01
CA GLY A 100 -8.82 -3.09 -10.08
C GLY A 100 -9.35 -2.20 -8.95
N GLN A 101 -9.97 -2.75 -7.90
CA GLN A 101 -10.63 -1.99 -6.84
C GLN A 101 -10.15 -2.38 -5.45
N VAL A 102 -10.05 -1.39 -4.57
CA VAL A 102 -9.64 -1.59 -3.18
C VAL A 102 -10.41 -0.63 -2.27
N ARG A 103 -10.83 -1.14 -1.12
CA ARG A 103 -11.37 -0.37 -0.01
C ARG A 103 -10.32 -0.18 1.06
N ILE A 104 -10.24 1.04 1.56
CA ILE A 104 -9.32 1.45 2.62
C ILE A 104 -10.15 2.00 3.76
N GLN A 105 -9.99 1.40 4.93
CA GLN A 105 -10.52 1.91 6.19
C GLN A 105 -9.35 2.48 6.99
N LEU A 106 -9.45 3.74 7.36
CA LEU A 106 -8.41 4.46 8.08
C LEU A 106 -9.01 5.01 9.38
N THR A 107 -8.60 4.43 10.51
CA THR A 107 -8.91 4.96 11.84
C THR A 107 -7.71 5.77 12.31
N VAL A 108 -7.93 7.02 12.70
CA VAL A 108 -6.88 7.92 13.19
C VAL A 108 -7.18 8.37 14.61
N HIS A 109 -6.13 8.53 15.41
CA HIS A 109 -6.19 9.02 16.78
C HIS A 109 -4.97 9.89 17.08
N THR A 110 -5.12 10.94 17.90
CA THR A 110 -4.00 11.80 18.29
C THR A 110 -3.84 11.87 19.81
N ARG A 111 -2.61 11.67 20.31
CA ARG A 111 -2.29 11.71 21.75
C ARG A 111 -2.19 13.12 22.32
N ASP A 112 -1.72 14.06 21.51
CA ASP A 112 -1.61 15.47 21.88
C ASP A 112 -1.94 16.38 20.70
N THR A 113 -1.94 17.68 20.96
CA THR A 113 -2.26 18.71 19.99
C THR A 113 -1.08 18.91 19.04
N MET A 114 -1.32 18.70 17.74
CA MET A 114 -0.35 18.95 16.68
C MET A 114 -0.73 20.19 15.89
N THR A 115 0.20 21.13 15.74
CA THR A 115 0.00 22.33 14.92
C THR A 115 0.42 22.05 13.48
N LEU A 116 -0.54 22.05 12.57
CA LEU A 116 -0.36 21.75 11.15
C LEU A 116 -1.06 22.81 10.29
N THR A 117 -0.69 22.90 9.03
CA THR A 117 -1.56 23.42 7.96
C THR A 117 -2.68 22.43 7.65
N GLY A 118 -2.37 21.12 7.63
CA GLY A 118 -3.38 20.07 7.53
C GLY A 118 -2.80 18.66 7.48
N ALA A 119 -3.67 17.69 7.71
CA ALA A 119 -3.41 16.26 7.57
C ALA A 119 -4.24 15.67 6.42
N PHE A 120 -3.60 14.86 5.58
CA PHE A 120 -4.17 14.39 4.32
C PHE A 120 -3.92 12.90 4.11
N TYR A 121 -4.91 12.23 3.51
CA TYR A 121 -4.67 11.01 2.75
C TYR A 121 -4.35 11.44 1.31
N HIS A 122 -3.15 11.11 0.85
CA HIS A 122 -2.58 11.65 -0.37
C HIS A 122 -2.29 10.54 -1.37
N LEU A 123 -2.55 10.79 -2.66
CA LEU A 123 -2.13 9.94 -3.79
C LEU A 123 -1.22 10.73 -4.73
N ALA A 124 0.00 10.23 -4.96
CA ALA A 124 0.88 10.67 -6.03
C ALA A 124 0.58 9.88 -7.31
N LEU A 125 0.27 10.58 -8.40
CA LEU A 125 0.10 10.01 -9.72
C LEU A 125 1.33 10.32 -10.57
N PRO A 126 2.03 9.29 -11.11
CA PRO A 126 3.25 9.52 -11.87
C PRO A 126 2.94 10.21 -13.20
N ALA A 127 3.71 11.25 -13.55
CA ALA A 127 3.55 12.01 -14.78
C ALA A 127 3.62 11.14 -16.04
N ALA A 128 4.44 10.07 -16.01
CA ALA A 128 4.56 9.11 -17.12
C ALA A 128 3.21 8.48 -17.53
N ASP A 129 2.27 8.37 -16.59
CA ASP A 129 0.98 7.72 -16.78
C ASP A 129 -0.20 8.70 -16.82
N PHE A 130 -0.06 9.89 -16.21
CA PHE A 130 -1.14 10.85 -15.98
C PHE A 130 -0.84 12.28 -16.46
N ALA A 131 0.25 12.54 -17.19
CA ALA A 131 0.50 13.84 -17.78
C ALA A 131 -0.66 14.27 -18.70
N GLY A 132 -1.17 15.49 -18.49
CA GLY A 132 -2.31 16.02 -19.25
C GLY A 132 -3.64 15.34 -18.94
N ALA A 133 -3.75 14.60 -17.83
CA ALA A 133 -5.00 14.00 -17.40
C ALA A 133 -6.09 15.03 -17.14
N MET A 134 -7.34 14.62 -17.36
CA MET A 134 -8.52 15.37 -16.97
C MET A 134 -8.93 14.96 -15.56
N VAL A 135 -9.38 15.94 -14.77
CA VAL A 135 -9.82 15.74 -13.38
C VAL A 135 -11.28 16.17 -13.24
N GLU A 136 -12.12 15.24 -12.80
CA GLU A 136 -13.55 15.46 -12.56
C GLU A 136 -13.86 15.28 -11.06
N LEU A 137 -14.68 16.16 -10.51
CA LEU A 137 -15.20 16.02 -9.14
C LEU A 137 -16.40 15.09 -9.12
N ILE A 138 -16.46 14.21 -8.13
CA ILE A 138 -17.58 13.30 -7.90
C ILE A 138 -18.45 13.86 -6.77
N ALA A 139 -19.73 14.12 -7.06
CA ALA A 139 -20.69 14.72 -6.13
C ALA A 139 -20.12 15.99 -5.44
N PRO A 140 -19.78 17.05 -6.21
CA PRO A 140 -19.30 18.30 -5.64
C PRO A 140 -20.36 18.92 -4.72
N THR A 141 -19.93 19.39 -3.56
CA THR A 141 -20.78 20.01 -2.54
C THR A 141 -20.56 21.51 -2.55
N ALA A 142 -21.64 22.29 -2.64
CA ALA A 142 -21.58 23.74 -2.52
C ALA A 142 -21.13 24.14 -1.12
N LEU A 143 -20.24 25.13 -1.05
CA LEU A 143 -19.70 25.61 0.23
C LEU A 143 -20.37 26.90 0.66
N PRO A 144 -20.88 26.99 1.90
CA PRO A 144 -21.20 28.29 2.48
C PRO A 144 -19.90 29.10 2.64
N LEU A 145 -19.96 30.40 2.29
CA LEU A 145 -18.83 31.34 2.36
C LEU A 145 -18.35 31.59 3.82
N ALA A 146 -19.19 31.29 4.81
CA ALA A 146 -18.89 31.51 6.23
C ALA A 146 -18.60 30.18 6.95
N GLY A 147 -17.63 30.19 7.86
CA GLY A 147 -17.34 29.08 8.77
C GLY A 147 -16.52 27.92 8.18
N GLN A 148 -15.92 28.09 6.99
CA GLN A 148 -15.03 27.08 6.43
C GLN A 148 -13.73 27.00 7.22
N PRO A 149 -13.22 25.80 7.51
CA PRO A 149 -11.87 25.67 8.04
C PRO A 149 -10.89 26.28 7.03
N PHE A 150 -10.09 27.23 7.49
CA PHE A 150 -9.07 27.85 6.66
C PHE A 150 -7.95 26.84 6.42
N LEU A 151 -7.75 26.49 5.15
CA LEU A 151 -6.56 25.79 4.68
C LEU A 151 -5.79 26.76 3.79
N ALA A 152 -4.52 27.04 4.10
CA ALA A 152 -3.70 27.91 3.24
C ALA A 152 -3.59 27.31 1.83
N SER A 153 -3.55 28.18 0.80
CA SER A 153 -3.25 27.75 -0.57
C SER A 153 -1.86 27.18 -0.66
N GLY A 154 -1.77 25.96 -1.17
CA GLY A 154 -0.48 25.31 -1.41
C GLY A 154 0.15 25.77 -2.73
N PRO A 155 1.46 25.59 -2.90
CA PRO A 155 2.11 25.86 -4.18
C PRO A 155 1.58 24.90 -5.25
N ASN A 156 1.42 25.44 -6.46
CA ASN A 156 0.94 24.73 -7.66
C ASN A 156 -0.42 24.04 -7.49
N GLU A 157 -1.30 24.62 -6.66
CA GLU A 157 -2.68 24.20 -6.54
C GLU A 157 -3.45 24.48 -7.84
N ARG A 158 -4.09 23.44 -8.39
CA ARG A 158 -4.91 23.51 -9.61
C ARG A 158 -6.40 23.48 -9.32
N LEU A 159 -6.79 22.78 -8.26
CA LEU A 159 -8.18 22.57 -7.88
C LEU A 159 -8.29 22.51 -6.36
N ARG A 160 -9.36 23.12 -5.85
CA ARG A 160 -9.81 22.97 -4.48
C ARG A 160 -11.33 22.93 -4.45
N ALA A 161 -11.89 21.88 -3.88
CA ALA A 161 -13.34 21.71 -3.79
C ALA A 161 -13.72 20.74 -2.69
N TYR A 162 -14.96 20.83 -2.20
CA TYR A 162 -15.54 19.76 -1.41
C TYR A 162 -16.31 18.81 -2.33
N ALA A 163 -16.01 17.52 -2.23
CA ALA A 163 -16.61 16.51 -3.07
C ALA A 163 -16.47 15.14 -2.40
N GLN A 164 -17.29 14.17 -2.82
CA GLN A 164 -17.17 12.78 -2.40
C GLN A 164 -16.05 12.05 -3.15
N GLY A 165 -15.34 12.69 -4.08
CA GLY A 165 -14.26 12.02 -4.78
C GLY A 165 -13.73 12.76 -6.00
N LEU A 166 -12.77 12.11 -6.65
CA LEU A 166 -12.16 12.53 -7.90
C LEU A 166 -12.12 11.36 -8.88
N ARG A 167 -12.37 11.67 -10.16
CA ARG A 167 -11.98 10.82 -11.28
C ARG A 167 -10.87 11.52 -12.03
N VAL A 168 -9.73 10.84 -12.19
CA VAL A 168 -8.60 11.29 -12.99
C VAL A 168 -8.46 10.35 -14.17
N HIS A 169 -8.55 10.85 -15.39
CA HIS A 169 -8.50 10.00 -16.58
C HIS A 169 -7.61 10.57 -17.69
N THR A 170 -6.98 9.65 -18.40
CA THR A 170 -6.29 9.87 -19.67
C THR A 170 -6.94 9.00 -20.75
N ALA A 171 -6.41 9.03 -21.97
CA ALA A 171 -6.84 8.10 -23.01
C ALA A 171 -6.55 6.62 -22.70
N ARG A 172 -5.64 6.32 -21.74
CA ARG A 172 -5.18 4.95 -21.47
C ARG A 172 -5.44 4.47 -20.04
N ARG A 173 -5.74 5.37 -19.10
CA ARG A 173 -5.88 5.06 -17.68
C ARG A 173 -7.00 5.87 -17.06
N GLU A 174 -7.68 5.28 -16.10
CA GLU A 174 -8.62 5.96 -15.22
C GLU A 174 -8.32 5.56 -13.77
N LEU A 175 -8.24 6.55 -12.89
CA LEU A 175 -8.22 6.36 -11.45
C LEU A 175 -9.41 7.11 -10.85
N VAL A 176 -10.21 6.39 -10.06
CA VAL A 176 -11.34 6.93 -9.30
C VAL A 176 -11.05 6.71 -7.83
N ILE A 177 -11.22 7.75 -7.03
CA ILE A 177 -11.16 7.65 -5.57
C ILE A 177 -12.37 8.36 -4.98
N THR A 178 -13.11 7.65 -4.14
CA THR A 178 -14.34 8.15 -3.51
C THR A 178 -14.35 7.95 -2.00
N THR A 179 -15.12 8.79 -1.32
CA THR A 179 -15.38 8.77 0.12
C THR A 179 -16.88 8.82 0.36
N PRO A 180 -17.42 8.16 1.41
CA PRO A 180 -18.85 8.19 1.69
C PRO A 180 -19.40 9.60 1.98
N GLU A 181 -18.59 10.42 2.66
CA GLU A 181 -18.89 11.81 2.97
C GLU A 181 -17.99 12.75 2.16
N PRO A 182 -18.46 13.95 1.78
CA PRO A 182 -17.62 14.93 1.11
C PRO A 182 -16.44 15.36 1.98
N LEU A 183 -15.23 15.36 1.40
CA LEU A 183 -14.03 15.91 2.01
C LEU A 183 -13.56 17.15 1.24
N LEU A 184 -12.77 18.00 1.89
CA LEU A 184 -12.01 19.02 1.18
C LEU A 184 -10.91 18.34 0.37
N LEU A 185 -10.97 18.48 -0.94
CA LEU A 185 -10.02 17.93 -1.89
C LEU A 185 -9.14 19.05 -2.43
N VAL A 186 -7.84 18.79 -2.52
CA VAL A 186 -6.87 19.68 -3.14
C VAL A 186 -6.10 18.88 -4.19
N VAL A 187 -6.00 19.41 -5.40
CA VAL A 187 -5.16 18.85 -6.47
C VAL A 187 -4.00 19.79 -6.72
N ARG A 188 -2.79 19.26 -6.65
CA ARG A 188 -1.56 19.98 -6.95
C ARG A 188 -0.85 19.29 -8.11
N GLU A 189 -0.19 20.09 -8.93
CA GLU A 189 0.65 19.59 -10.02
C GLU A 189 2.09 20.02 -9.73
N ASP A 190 3.01 19.07 -9.69
CA ASP A 190 4.41 19.40 -9.52
C ASP A 190 4.93 20.12 -10.77
N ALA A 191 5.44 21.34 -10.60
CA ALA A 191 5.84 22.19 -11.72
C ALA A 191 7.06 21.66 -12.49
N ALA A 192 7.90 20.83 -11.87
CA ALA A 192 9.11 20.30 -12.50
C ALA A 192 8.86 19.00 -13.27
N THR A 193 7.97 18.16 -12.74
CA THR A 193 7.74 16.80 -13.22
C THR A 193 6.39 16.61 -13.91
N GLY A 194 5.42 17.49 -13.66
CA GLY A 194 4.02 17.33 -14.09
C GLY A 194 3.27 16.23 -13.34
N ALA A 195 3.83 15.70 -12.24
CA ALA A 195 3.17 14.69 -11.42
C ALA A 195 1.99 15.31 -10.66
N LEU A 196 0.87 14.59 -10.58
CA LEU A 196 -0.31 15.06 -9.87
C LEU A 196 -0.31 14.52 -8.43
N GLY A 197 -0.56 15.39 -7.46
CA GLY A 197 -0.84 15.03 -6.08
C GLY A 197 -2.32 15.28 -5.77
N LEU A 198 -3.03 14.22 -5.37
CA LEU A 198 -4.42 14.29 -4.92
C LEU A 198 -4.44 14.26 -3.40
N TYR A 199 -4.97 15.29 -2.76
CA TYR A 199 -4.99 15.44 -1.31
C TYR A 199 -6.42 15.40 -0.80
N PHE A 200 -6.76 14.35 -0.04
CA PHE A 200 -8.02 14.21 0.68
C PHE A 200 -7.81 14.66 2.11
N THR A 201 -8.44 15.78 2.49
CA THR A 201 -8.23 16.41 3.81
C THR A 201 -8.86 15.57 4.91
N LEU A 202 -8.04 14.97 5.76
CA LEU A 202 -8.48 14.31 7.00
C LEU A 202 -8.86 15.37 8.03
N ARG A 203 -8.03 16.42 8.14
CA ARG A 203 -8.30 17.61 8.94
C ARG A 203 -7.50 18.80 8.42
N ALA A 204 -8.14 19.96 8.33
CA ALA A 204 -7.45 21.23 8.07
C ALA A 204 -7.08 21.91 9.40
N GLY A 205 -5.90 22.53 9.45
CA GLY A 205 -5.36 23.16 10.65
C GLY A 205 -4.88 22.17 11.70
N SER A 206 -4.87 22.61 12.97
CA SER A 206 -4.38 21.80 14.08
C SER A 206 -5.22 20.54 14.32
N LEU A 207 -4.54 19.45 14.67
CA LEU A 207 -5.14 18.26 15.27
C LEU A 207 -5.17 18.46 16.78
N PRO A 208 -6.33 18.49 17.45
CA PRO A 208 -6.41 18.63 18.88
C PRO A 208 -6.10 17.30 19.56
N LYS A 209 -5.61 17.40 20.79
CA LYS A 209 -5.45 16.25 21.68
C LYS A 209 -6.72 15.39 21.73
N ASP A 210 -6.51 14.07 21.80
CA ASP A 210 -7.53 13.02 21.87
C ASP A 210 -8.54 13.01 20.71
N TRP A 211 -8.22 13.68 19.59
CA TRP A 211 -9.04 13.60 18.40
C TRP A 211 -9.01 12.18 17.82
N GLN A 212 -10.17 11.70 17.42
CA GLN A 212 -10.33 10.42 16.76
C GLN A 212 -11.34 10.55 15.62
N ARG A 213 -11.06 9.90 14.49
CA ARG A 213 -11.99 9.83 13.36
C ARG A 213 -11.72 8.59 12.50
N ASP A 214 -12.79 8.08 11.89
CA ASP A 214 -12.71 7.04 10.88
C ASP A 214 -12.94 7.64 9.49
N PHE A 215 -12.19 7.13 8.52
CA PHE A 215 -12.32 7.47 7.11
C PHE A 215 -12.42 6.18 6.28
N GLN A 216 -13.15 6.28 5.18
CA GLN A 216 -13.19 5.24 4.16
C GLN A 216 -12.85 5.85 2.81
N PHE A 217 -11.96 5.18 2.07
CA PHE A 217 -11.64 5.47 0.69
C PHE A 217 -11.89 4.22 -0.15
N ASP A 218 -12.64 4.37 -1.24
CA ASP A 218 -12.78 3.35 -2.26
C ASP A 218 -11.99 3.83 -3.48
N ILE A 219 -10.97 3.06 -3.90
CA ILE A 219 -10.11 3.37 -5.03
C ILE A 219 -10.36 2.33 -6.12
N SER A 220 -10.63 2.80 -7.33
CA SER A 220 -10.66 2.00 -8.55
C SER A 220 -9.60 2.52 -9.51
N ILE A 221 -8.87 1.62 -10.14
CA ILE A 221 -7.97 1.95 -11.25
C ILE A 221 -8.22 0.99 -12.40
N SER A 222 -8.28 1.54 -13.61
CA SER A 222 -8.39 0.79 -14.84
C SER A 222 -7.47 1.38 -15.90
N GLY A 223 -7.24 0.63 -16.97
CA GLY A 223 -6.45 1.10 -18.08
C GLY A 223 -6.18 0.01 -19.10
N ILE A 224 -5.51 0.40 -20.17
CA ILE A 224 -5.09 -0.54 -21.21
C ILE A 224 -3.86 -1.28 -20.72
N SER A 225 -4.04 -2.57 -20.45
CA SER A 225 -2.93 -3.49 -20.17
C SER A 225 -2.20 -3.80 -21.49
N GLU A 226 -0.88 -3.55 -21.55
CA GLU A 226 -0.07 -3.98 -22.69
C GLU A 226 0.20 -5.49 -22.54
N ALA A 227 -0.75 -6.30 -23.03
CA ALA A 227 -0.77 -7.74 -22.85
C ALA A 227 0.04 -8.50 -23.90
N GLU A 228 1.15 -7.94 -24.39
CA GLU A 228 2.05 -8.74 -25.23
C GLU A 228 2.74 -9.81 -24.35
N PRO A 229 2.51 -11.10 -24.61
CA PRO A 229 3.09 -12.15 -23.79
C PRO A 229 4.61 -12.12 -23.92
N ALA A 230 5.30 -11.95 -22.79
CA ALA A 230 6.74 -12.13 -22.74
C ALA A 230 7.09 -13.60 -22.98
N GLY A 231 7.74 -13.89 -24.11
CA GLY A 231 8.24 -15.23 -24.42
C GLY A 231 9.54 -15.50 -23.66
N ILE A 232 9.53 -16.44 -22.72
CA ILE A 232 10.74 -16.95 -22.09
C ILE A 232 11.16 -18.22 -22.85
N THR A 233 12.34 -18.20 -23.47
CA THR A 233 12.92 -19.39 -24.11
C THR A 233 14.02 -19.97 -23.24
N LEU A 234 13.87 -21.24 -22.85
CA LEU A 234 14.93 -21.98 -22.17
C LEU A 234 15.83 -22.66 -23.21
N PHE A 235 17.15 -22.58 -23.02
CA PHE A 235 18.11 -23.27 -23.88
C PHE A 235 18.89 -24.33 -23.09
N PRO A 236 18.37 -25.57 -22.95
CA PRO A 236 18.99 -26.62 -22.11
C PRO A 236 20.40 -27.04 -22.56
N ALA A 237 20.75 -26.80 -23.82
CA ALA A 237 22.08 -27.09 -24.36
C ALA A 237 23.18 -26.15 -23.83
N TYR A 238 22.83 -25.09 -23.12
CA TYR A 238 23.75 -24.10 -22.56
C TYR A 238 23.57 -24.04 -21.04
N PRO A 239 24.01 -25.07 -20.29
CA PRO A 239 23.86 -25.07 -18.84
C PRO A 239 24.71 -23.95 -18.24
N GLY A 240 24.13 -23.24 -17.28
CA GLY A 240 24.87 -22.35 -16.39
C GLY A 240 25.61 -23.12 -15.29
N ASN A 241 26.05 -22.40 -14.27
CA ASN A 241 26.64 -23.01 -13.08
C ASN A 241 25.61 -23.87 -12.33
N THR A 242 26.09 -24.94 -11.69
CA THR A 242 25.27 -25.74 -10.78
C THR A 242 24.69 -24.85 -9.70
N PHE A 243 23.36 -24.87 -9.54
CA PHE A 243 22.70 -24.21 -8.42
C PHE A 243 23.07 -24.94 -7.13
N LEU A 244 23.81 -24.26 -6.25
CA LEU A 244 24.26 -24.82 -4.98
C LEU A 244 23.27 -24.60 -3.83
N GLY A 245 22.19 -23.84 -4.05
CA GLY A 245 21.20 -23.48 -3.04
C GLY A 245 21.14 -21.98 -2.75
N LEU A 246 20.28 -21.62 -1.82
CA LEU A 246 20.11 -20.25 -1.33
C LEU A 246 20.96 -20.02 -0.08
N GLY A 247 21.27 -18.76 0.19
CA GLY A 247 21.93 -18.37 1.43
C GLY A 247 21.59 -16.96 1.87
N GLY A 248 22.03 -16.60 3.08
CA GLY A 248 21.71 -15.31 3.66
C GLY A 248 22.39 -15.04 4.99
N ASN A 249 22.14 -13.85 5.52
CA ASN A 249 22.58 -13.45 6.85
C ASN A 249 21.50 -13.83 7.86
N PHE A 250 21.84 -14.70 8.80
CA PHE A 250 21.03 -14.87 10.00
C PHE A 250 21.60 -13.95 11.07
N ARG A 251 21.00 -12.76 11.18
CA ARG A 251 21.34 -11.81 12.23
C ARG A 251 20.68 -12.29 13.50
N LEU A 252 21.48 -12.53 14.54
CA LEU A 252 21.04 -12.99 15.86
C LEU A 252 20.94 -11.78 16.79
N GLN A 253 20.08 -10.83 16.44
CA GLN A 253 19.98 -9.51 17.08
C GLN A 253 18.71 -9.37 17.94
N ASN A 254 17.67 -10.16 17.67
CA ASN A 254 16.39 -10.16 18.36
C ASN A 254 16.03 -11.60 18.79
N MET A 255 16.27 -11.89 20.07
CA MET A 255 16.04 -13.21 20.67
C MET A 255 14.58 -13.70 20.58
N GLU A 256 13.61 -12.78 20.49
CA GLU A 256 12.18 -13.11 20.44
C GLU A 256 11.72 -13.45 19.01
N ASN A 257 12.21 -12.72 18.01
CA ASN A 257 11.69 -12.81 16.64
C ASN A 257 12.60 -13.60 15.68
N ASP A 258 13.93 -13.55 15.86
CA ASP A 258 14.87 -14.19 14.94
C ASP A 258 14.67 -15.71 14.83
N PRO A 259 14.44 -16.47 15.93
CA PRO A 259 14.24 -17.92 15.83
C PRO A 259 13.10 -18.31 14.87
N GLN A 260 11.98 -17.58 14.91
CA GLN A 260 10.81 -17.87 14.08
C GLN A 260 11.11 -17.67 12.59
N VAL A 261 11.86 -16.61 12.25
CA VAL A 261 12.26 -16.30 10.87
C VAL A 261 13.29 -17.32 10.37
N ILE A 262 14.27 -17.67 11.21
CA ILE A 262 15.28 -18.67 10.90
C ILE A 262 14.62 -20.03 10.63
N ASP A 263 13.76 -20.48 11.53
CA ASP A 263 13.04 -21.75 11.40
C ASP A 263 12.18 -21.77 10.13
N TYR A 264 11.46 -20.68 9.83
CA TYR A 264 10.70 -20.58 8.59
C TYR A 264 11.61 -20.73 7.35
N CYS A 265 12.74 -20.03 7.32
CA CYS A 265 13.68 -20.11 6.21
C CYS A 265 14.24 -21.53 6.04
N LEU A 266 14.70 -22.16 7.12
CA LEU A 266 15.30 -23.50 7.08
C LEU A 266 14.27 -24.59 6.72
N ASN A 267 13.00 -24.41 7.08
CA ASN A 267 11.94 -25.36 6.78
C ASN A 267 11.34 -25.21 5.37
N ASN A 268 11.43 -24.03 4.75
CA ASN A 268 10.72 -23.72 3.50
C ASN A 268 11.65 -23.37 2.32
N LEU A 269 12.93 -23.11 2.56
CA LEU A 269 13.90 -22.76 1.53
C LEU A 269 15.05 -23.77 1.52
N GLU A 270 15.64 -24.01 0.35
CA GLU A 270 16.86 -24.80 0.22
C GLU A 270 18.09 -23.97 0.64
N VAL A 271 18.16 -23.64 1.94
CA VAL A 271 19.29 -22.90 2.52
C VAL A 271 20.49 -23.83 2.62
N ARG A 272 21.54 -23.50 1.86
CA ARG A 272 22.79 -24.30 1.79
C ARG A 272 24.00 -23.52 2.30
N MET A 273 23.89 -22.21 2.46
CA MET A 273 24.93 -21.35 2.99
C MET A 273 24.32 -20.33 3.97
N GLY A 274 24.93 -20.18 5.15
CA GLY A 274 24.52 -19.18 6.13
C GLY A 274 25.71 -18.35 6.57
N ARG A 275 25.51 -17.05 6.75
CA ARG A 275 26.48 -16.17 7.41
C ARG A 275 25.88 -15.70 8.73
N VAL A 276 26.59 -15.96 9.81
CA VAL A 276 26.28 -15.42 11.14
C VAL A 276 27.32 -14.33 11.42
N GLU A 277 26.84 -13.18 11.88
CA GLU A 277 27.72 -12.12 12.35
C GLU A 277 28.10 -12.41 13.80
N LEU A 278 29.40 -12.42 14.08
CA LEU A 278 29.97 -12.55 15.42
C LEU A 278 30.73 -11.26 15.72
N PRO A 279 30.12 -10.28 16.41
CA PRO A 279 30.81 -9.05 16.79
C PRO A 279 31.98 -9.38 17.72
N TRP A 280 33.19 -8.91 17.37
CA TRP A 280 34.42 -9.20 18.13
C TRP A 280 34.39 -8.66 19.57
N ASP A 281 33.61 -7.62 19.83
CA ASP A 281 33.39 -7.02 21.15
C ASP A 281 32.42 -7.81 22.03
N ALA A 282 31.60 -8.68 21.43
CA ALA A 282 30.63 -9.52 22.13
C ALA A 282 30.98 -11.01 22.08
N TRP A 283 32.15 -11.38 21.55
CA TRP A 283 32.56 -12.77 21.35
C TRP A 283 34.04 -12.99 21.62
N HIS A 284 34.39 -14.11 22.26
CA HIS A 284 35.76 -14.57 22.44
C HIS A 284 35.87 -16.06 22.09
N PRO A 285 36.93 -16.54 21.41
CA PRO A 285 37.12 -17.96 21.07
C PRO A 285 37.36 -18.88 22.27
N THR A 286 37.25 -18.37 23.49
CA THR A 286 37.52 -19.10 24.73
C THR A 286 36.36 -18.83 25.68
N ASP A 287 35.57 -19.86 25.95
CA ASP A 287 34.30 -19.79 26.67
C ASP A 287 34.42 -19.26 28.11
N THR A 288 35.65 -19.21 28.64
CA THR A 288 35.94 -18.70 30.00
C THR A 288 36.29 -17.22 30.05
N ILE A 289 36.45 -16.55 28.90
CA ILE A 289 36.77 -15.12 28.82
C ILE A 289 35.49 -14.36 28.50
N ASN A 290 35.08 -13.48 29.42
CA ASN A 290 33.97 -12.57 29.17
C ASN A 290 34.45 -11.40 28.30
N PRO A 291 34.02 -11.30 27.03
CA PRO A 291 34.45 -10.22 26.13
C PRO A 291 33.96 -8.82 26.55
N LEU A 292 32.98 -8.75 27.47
CA LEU A 292 32.38 -7.51 27.98
C LEU A 292 32.99 -7.05 29.32
N ALA A 293 34.03 -7.70 29.83
CA ALA A 293 34.58 -7.45 31.17
C ALA A 293 35.65 -6.33 31.23
N ALA A 294 35.66 -5.40 30.28
CA ALA A 294 36.54 -4.23 30.25
C ALA A 294 35.84 -2.98 30.80
#